data_AF-A0A6P0S232-F1
#
_entry.id   AF-A0A6P0S232-F1
#
_cell.length_a   1.000
_cell.length_b   1.000
_cell.length_c   1.000
_cell.angle_alpha   90.00
_cell.angle_beta   90.00
_cell.angle_gamma   90.00
#
_symmetry.space_group_name_H-M   'P 1'
#
loop_
_entity.id
_entity.type
_entity.pdbx_description
1 polymer ?
#
loop_
_entity_poly.entity_id
_entity_poly.type
_entity_poly.pdbx_seq_one_letter_code
_entity_poly.pdbx_strand_id
1 'polypeptide(L)'
;SFDIELSNEVIAQLDAPLEEWLENHCQKFFYSLLESIVPFISAEERRILQLCYCQNWSTEQIGAELEIPIEQVTPQLTKLKQVFLTNFTINLAANLKINPDALAPIAYRIDAFVETWLHTTACPLY
;
A
#
# COMPACT_ATOMS: atom_id res chain seq x y z
N SER A 1 -17.54 -7.42 -17.76
CA SER A 1 -17.92 -7.37 -16.35
C SER A 1 -17.64 -8.72 -15.77
N PHE A 2 -16.65 -8.85 -14.89
CA PHE A 2 -16.46 -10.05 -14.08
C PHE A 2 -16.84 -9.63 -12.66
N ASP A 3 -18.12 -9.76 -12.32
CA ASP A 3 -18.61 -9.55 -10.96
C ASP A 3 -18.21 -10.78 -10.14
N ILE A 4 -17.28 -10.57 -9.21
CA ILE A 4 -16.92 -11.57 -8.21
C ILE A 4 -17.67 -11.18 -6.94
N GLU A 5 -18.85 -11.75 -6.73
CA GLU A 5 -19.56 -11.68 -5.45
C GLU A 5 -19.02 -12.80 -4.54
N LEU A 6 -18.23 -12.43 -3.53
CA LEU A 6 -17.79 -13.37 -2.49
C LEU A 6 -18.86 -13.44 -1.40
N SER A 7 -19.54 -14.59 -1.30
CA SER A 7 -20.54 -14.80 -0.24
C SER A 7 -19.89 -15.01 1.13
N ASN A 8 -20.63 -14.71 2.21
CA ASN A 8 -20.14 -14.88 3.58
C ASN A 8 -19.74 -16.32 3.94
N GLU A 9 -20.34 -17.32 3.28
CA GLU A 9 -19.95 -18.74 3.42
C GLU A 9 -18.62 -19.06 2.74
N VAL A 10 -18.29 -18.35 1.67
CA VAL A 10 -16.99 -18.46 0.97
C VAL A 10 -15.91 -17.77 1.82
N ILE A 11 -16.18 -16.58 2.36
CA ILE A 11 -15.27 -15.85 3.26
C ILE A 11 -14.93 -16.66 4.52
N ALA A 12 -15.88 -17.45 5.05
CA ALA A 12 -15.65 -18.29 6.23
C ALA A 12 -14.79 -19.54 5.97
N GLN A 13 -14.52 -19.90 4.72
CA GLN A 13 -13.69 -21.05 4.32
C GLN A 13 -12.31 -20.64 3.77
N LEU A 14 -12.01 -19.35 3.82
CA LEU A 14 -10.97 -18.69 3.04
C LEU A 14 -9.74 -18.30 3.87
N ASP A 15 -9.17 -19.21 4.65
CA ASP A 15 -7.88 -18.94 5.32
C ASP A 15 -6.66 -19.16 4.39
N ALA A 16 -6.75 -20.03 3.38
CA ALA A 16 -5.64 -20.32 2.45
C ALA A 16 -5.91 -19.95 0.97
N PRO A 17 -7.13 -20.11 0.40
CA PRO A 17 -7.39 -19.76 -1.00
C PRO A 17 -7.60 -18.25 -1.24
N LEU A 18 -7.89 -17.46 -0.20
CA LEU A 18 -8.06 -16.01 -0.34
C LEU A 18 -6.73 -15.28 -0.38
N GLU A 19 -5.72 -15.74 0.37
CA GLU A 19 -4.37 -15.17 0.31
C GLU A 19 -3.78 -15.33 -1.09
N GLU A 20 -3.84 -16.53 -1.65
CA GLU A 20 -3.34 -16.81 -3.00
C GLU A 20 -4.17 -16.12 -4.10
N TRP A 21 -5.49 -15.98 -3.89
CA TRP A 21 -6.35 -15.20 -4.78
C TRP A 21 -6.06 -13.69 -4.69
N LEU A 22 -5.86 -13.16 -3.48
CA LEU A 22 -5.47 -11.78 -3.25
C LEU A 22 -4.08 -11.52 -3.83
N GLU A 23 -3.10 -12.40 -3.65
CA GLU A 23 -1.77 -12.24 -4.27
C GLU A 23 -1.90 -12.15 -5.80
N ASN A 24 -2.59 -13.09 -6.44
CA ASN A 24 -2.67 -13.12 -7.91
C ASN A 24 -3.60 -12.06 -8.51
N HIS A 25 -4.73 -11.75 -7.88
CA HIS A 25 -5.69 -10.77 -8.36
C HIS A 25 -5.29 -9.35 -7.95
N CYS A 26 -4.79 -9.15 -6.73
CA CYS A 26 -4.43 -7.83 -6.24
C CYS A 26 -3.12 -7.31 -6.81
N GLN A 27 -2.14 -8.15 -7.10
CA GLN A 27 -0.91 -7.66 -7.75
C GLN A 27 -1.23 -7.01 -9.10
N LYS A 28 -2.04 -7.64 -9.96
CA LYS A 28 -2.32 -7.05 -11.29
C LYS A 28 -3.28 -5.86 -11.25
N PHE A 29 -4.31 -5.91 -10.42
CA PHE A 29 -5.35 -4.88 -10.42
C PHE A 29 -5.03 -3.72 -9.46
N PHE A 30 -4.52 -4.03 -8.28
CA PHE A 30 -4.26 -3.01 -7.26
C PHE A 30 -2.84 -2.46 -7.28
N TYR A 31 -1.85 -3.10 -7.90
CA TYR A 31 -0.58 -2.40 -8.15
C TYR A 31 -0.80 -1.24 -9.10
N SER A 32 -1.51 -1.42 -10.23
CA SER A 32 -1.85 -0.28 -11.10
C SER A 32 -2.63 0.83 -10.38
N LEU A 33 -3.45 0.47 -9.37
CA LEU A 33 -4.10 1.47 -8.52
C LEU A 33 -3.07 2.23 -7.68
N LEU A 34 -2.16 1.53 -7.00
CA LEU A 34 -1.11 2.15 -6.18
C LEU A 34 -0.16 3.01 -7.04
N GLU A 35 0.18 2.55 -8.24
CA GLU A 35 0.94 3.30 -9.24
C GLU A 35 0.25 4.61 -9.62
N SER A 36 -1.08 4.58 -9.77
CA SER A 36 -1.86 5.78 -10.10
C SER A 36 -1.80 6.88 -9.03
N ILE A 37 -1.38 6.54 -7.80
CA ILE A 37 -1.20 7.51 -6.71
C ILE A 37 0.14 8.26 -6.85
N VAL A 38 1.17 7.61 -7.40
CA VAL A 38 2.55 8.12 -7.48
C VAL A 38 2.67 9.52 -8.12
N PRO A 39 1.93 9.86 -9.20
CA PRO A 39 1.94 11.20 -9.78
C PRO A 39 1.45 12.32 -8.85
N PHE A 40 0.65 12.00 -7.82
CA PHE A 40 0.09 12.97 -6.88
C PHE A 40 0.99 13.24 -5.67
N ILE A 41 2.07 12.47 -5.54
CA ILE A 41 3.09 12.66 -4.51
C ILE A 41 4.16 13.61 -5.08
N SER A 42 4.70 14.51 -4.26
CA SER A 42 5.74 15.44 -4.71
C SER A 42 7.06 14.71 -5.03
N ALA A 43 7.96 15.38 -5.75
CA ALA A 43 9.27 14.81 -6.07
C ALA A 43 10.11 14.53 -4.81
N GLU A 44 10.01 15.41 -3.80
CA GLU A 44 10.68 15.25 -2.51
C GLU A 44 10.14 14.05 -1.74
N GLU A 45 8.82 13.91 -1.66
CA GLU A 45 8.17 12.76 -1.02
C GLU A 45 8.48 11.44 -1.75
N ARG A 46 8.53 11.43 -3.09
CA ARG A 46 9.00 10.26 -3.85
C ARG A 46 10.45 9.92 -3.53
N ARG A 47 11.32 10.92 -3.38
CA ARG A 47 12.72 10.71 -3.00
C ARG A 47 12.83 10.09 -1.61
N ILE A 48 12.02 10.53 -0.64
CA ILE A 48 11.96 9.93 0.70
C ILE A 48 11.56 8.45 0.62
N LEU A 49 10.50 8.14 -0.15
CA LEU A 49 10.05 6.76 -0.36
C LEU A 49 11.14 5.91 -1.01
N GLN A 50 11.83 6.43 -2.03
CA GLN A 50 12.91 5.73 -2.72
C GLN A 50 14.07 5.40 -1.77
N LEU A 51 14.53 6.37 -0.97
CA LEU A 51 15.63 6.15 -0.05
C LEU A 51 15.28 5.11 1.02
N CYS A 52 14.07 5.20 1.58
CA CYS A 52 13.62 4.27 2.61
C CYS A 52 13.37 2.86 2.06
N TYR A 53 12.47 2.73 1.07
CA TYR A 53 11.94 1.43 0.65
C TYR A 53 12.80 0.71 -0.38
N CYS A 54 13.58 1.44 -1.20
CA CYS A 54 14.36 0.85 -2.29
C CYS A 54 15.84 0.77 -1.98
N GLN A 55 16.37 1.72 -1.20
CA GLN A 55 17.77 1.75 -0.81
C GLN A 55 18.00 1.28 0.63
N ASN A 56 16.93 1.02 1.39
CA ASN A 56 16.97 0.58 2.79
C ASN A 56 17.78 1.52 3.70
N TRP A 57 17.69 2.82 3.44
CA TRP A 57 18.37 3.81 4.27
C TRP A 57 17.66 3.99 5.60
N SER A 58 18.46 4.21 6.65
CA SER A 58 17.93 4.61 7.96
C SER A 58 17.38 6.03 7.93
N THR A 59 16.54 6.37 8.91
CA THR A 59 15.97 7.72 9.03
C THR A 59 17.06 8.79 9.21
N GLU A 60 18.17 8.45 9.87
CA GLU A 60 19.33 9.34 10.00
C GLU A 60 20.01 9.60 8.65
N GLN A 61 20.19 8.56 7.82
CA GLN A 61 20.77 8.71 6.49
C GLN A 61 19.89 9.56 5.57
N ILE A 62 18.57 9.33 5.62
CA ILE A 62 17.59 10.10 4.85
C ILE A 62 17.57 11.56 5.29
N GLY A 63 17.52 11.82 6.60
CA GLY A 63 17.51 13.17 7.16
C GLY A 63 18.77 13.95 6.77
N ALA A 64 19.94 13.29 6.82
CA ALA A 64 21.20 13.89 6.43
C ALA A 64 21.27 14.23 4.92
N GLU A 65 20.82 13.33 4.05
CA GLU A 65 20.85 13.52 2.59
C GLU A 65 19.86 14.57 2.09
N LEU A 66 18.67 14.61 2.68
CA LEU A 66 17.61 15.53 2.26
C LEU A 66 17.62 16.85 3.03
N GLU A 67 18.58 17.03 3.94
CA GLU A 67 18.68 18.21 4.83
C GLU A 67 17.39 18.46 5.63
N ILE A 68 16.64 17.40 5.98
CA ILE A 68 15.43 17.46 6.79
C ILE A 68 15.72 16.99 8.22
N PRO A 69 15.08 17.59 9.25
CA PRO A 69 15.27 17.13 10.62
C PRO A 69 14.88 15.66 10.79
N ILE A 70 15.71 14.88 11.47
CA ILE A 70 15.56 13.41 11.60
C ILE A 70 14.20 13.08 12.23
N GLU A 71 13.74 13.90 13.18
CA GLU A 71 12.43 13.77 13.83
C GLU A 71 11.24 13.95 12.89
N GLN A 72 11.45 14.51 11.69
CA GLN A 72 10.41 14.70 10.67
C GLN A 72 10.36 13.56 9.65
N VAL A 73 11.43 12.77 9.51
CA VAL A 73 11.52 11.68 8.52
C VAL A 73 10.46 10.62 8.78
N THR A 74 10.37 10.10 10.01
CA THR A 74 9.39 9.07 10.38
C THR A 74 7.93 9.55 10.24
N PRO A 75 7.55 10.75 10.72
CA PRO A 75 6.22 11.31 10.44
C PRO A 75 5.89 11.43 8.96
N GLN A 76 6.84 11.87 8.13
CA GLN A 76 6.64 11.99 6.69
C GLN A 76 6.44 10.62 6.02
N LEU A 77 7.28 9.63 6.34
CA LEU A 77 7.13 8.25 5.86
C LEU A 77 5.78 7.65 6.27
N THR A 78 5.39 7.83 7.54
CA THR A 78 4.09 7.38 8.06
C THR A 78 2.94 8.01 7.29
N LYS A 79 2.99 9.33 7.07
CA LYS A 79 1.97 10.05 6.31
C LYS A 79 1.88 9.54 4.88
N LEU A 80 3.02 9.33 4.22
CA LEU A 80 3.07 8.84 2.83
C LEU A 80 2.52 7.43 2.71
N LYS A 81 2.93 6.51 3.59
CA LYS A 81 2.35 5.16 3.65
C LYS A 81 0.83 5.21 3.87
N GLN A 82 0.35 6.09 4.75
CA GLN A 82 -1.08 6.26 5.01
C GLN A 82 -1.87 6.71 3.77
N VAL A 83 -1.27 7.50 2.87
CA VAL A 83 -1.90 7.88 1.59
C VAL A 83 -2.18 6.63 0.75
N PHE A 84 -1.20 5.74 0.60
CA PHE A 84 -1.38 4.49 -0.15
C PHE A 84 -2.41 3.58 0.51
N LEU A 85 -2.32 3.38 1.84
CA LEU A 85 -3.25 2.55 2.60
C LEU A 85 -4.70 3.02 2.46
N THR A 86 -4.92 4.32 2.61
CA THR A 86 -6.27 4.91 2.57
C THR A 86 -6.88 4.72 1.18
N ASN A 87 -6.13 5.05 0.12
CA ASN A 87 -6.61 4.90 -1.25
C ASN A 87 -6.86 3.44 -1.61
N PHE A 88 -5.94 2.55 -1.24
CA PHE A 88 -6.11 1.11 -1.46
C PHE A 88 -7.35 0.59 -0.74
N THR A 89 -7.54 0.93 0.53
CA THR A 89 -8.68 0.46 1.35
C THR A 89 -10.01 0.93 0.76
N ILE A 90 -10.10 2.20 0.35
CA ILE A 90 -11.32 2.76 -0.27
C ILE A 90 -11.64 2.03 -1.57
N ASN A 91 -10.65 1.83 -2.44
CA ASN A 91 -10.87 1.18 -3.73
C ASN A 91 -11.15 -0.31 -3.58
N LEU A 92 -10.49 -1.00 -2.65
CA LEU A 92 -10.77 -2.40 -2.34
C LEU A 92 -12.21 -2.56 -1.87
N ALA A 93 -12.65 -1.71 -0.93
CA ALA A 93 -14.02 -1.70 -0.44
C ALA A 93 -15.03 -1.41 -1.57
N ALA A 94 -14.73 -0.45 -2.45
CA ALA A 94 -15.58 -0.13 -3.59
C ALA A 94 -15.71 -1.28 -4.59
N ASN A 95 -14.60 -1.96 -4.91
CA ASN A 95 -14.61 -3.13 -5.81
C ASN A 95 -15.38 -4.30 -5.20
N LEU A 96 -15.28 -4.48 -3.89
CA LEU A 96 -16.02 -5.51 -3.14
C LEU A 96 -17.45 -5.09 -2.78
N LYS A 97 -17.87 -3.86 -3.12
CA LYS A 97 -19.19 -3.28 -2.80
C LYS A 97 -19.53 -3.34 -1.29
N ILE A 98 -18.53 -3.14 -0.43
CA ILE A 98 -18.67 -3.11 1.04
C ILE A 98 -18.27 -1.74 1.61
N ASN A 99 -18.61 -1.50 2.87
CA ASN A 99 -18.09 -0.35 3.62
C ASN A 99 -16.59 -0.57 3.93
N PRO A 100 -15.70 0.41 3.72
CA PRO A 100 -14.30 0.36 4.18
C PRO A 100 -14.11 -0.12 5.61
N ASP A 101 -15.01 0.23 6.55
CA ASP A 101 -14.92 -0.20 7.95
C ASP A 101 -15.02 -1.72 8.11
N ALA A 102 -15.67 -2.41 7.16
CA ALA A 102 -15.76 -3.87 7.15
C ALA A 102 -14.40 -4.55 6.86
N LEU A 103 -13.41 -3.80 6.37
CA LEU A 103 -12.05 -4.27 6.16
C LEU A 103 -11.18 -4.19 7.42
N ALA A 104 -11.67 -3.59 8.51
CA ALA A 104 -10.90 -3.45 9.76
C ALA A 104 -10.31 -4.77 10.30
N PRO A 105 -11.01 -5.92 10.27
CA PRO A 105 -10.44 -7.20 10.71
C PRO A 105 -9.22 -7.66 9.90
N ILE A 106 -9.07 -7.19 8.66
CA ILE A 106 -7.95 -7.53 7.77
C ILE A 106 -7.01 -6.36 7.50
N ALA A 107 -7.09 -5.28 8.28
CA ALA A 107 -6.26 -4.09 8.10
C ALA A 107 -4.75 -4.39 8.12
N TYR A 108 -4.32 -5.37 8.93
CA TYR A 108 -2.92 -5.81 8.97
C TYR A 108 -2.45 -6.46 7.66
N ARG A 109 -3.34 -7.16 6.93
CA ARG A 109 -3.03 -7.75 5.62
C ARG A 109 -2.94 -6.68 4.55
N ILE A 110 -3.83 -5.70 4.62
CA ILE A 110 -3.79 -4.51 3.75
C ILE A 110 -2.47 -3.76 3.94
N ASP A 111 -2.05 -3.58 5.20
CA ASP A 111 -0.78 -2.95 5.54
C ASP A 111 0.41 -3.71 4.94
N ALA A 112 0.47 -5.03 5.16
CA ALA A 112 1.52 -5.88 4.63
C ALA A 112 1.57 -5.89 3.08
N PHE A 113 0.42 -5.85 2.42
CA PHE A 113 0.35 -5.78 0.96
C PHE A 113 0.93 -4.47 0.43
N VAL A 114 0.53 -3.33 1.00
CA VAL A 114 1.07 -2.02 0.60
C VAL A 114 2.56 -1.92 0.91
N GLU A 115 2.99 -2.39 2.07
CA GLU A 115 4.41 -2.44 2.46
C GLU A 115 5.24 -3.25 1.45
N THR A 116 4.74 -4.43 1.06
CA THR A 116 5.39 -5.28 0.06
C THR A 116 5.48 -4.58 -1.29
N TRP A 117 4.42 -3.90 -1.72
CA TRP A 117 4.43 -3.13 -2.96
C TRP A 117 5.46 -1.99 -2.94
N LEU A 118 5.53 -1.22 -1.84
CA LEU A 118 6.50 -0.14 -1.65
C LEU A 118 7.94 -0.63 -1.77
N HIS A 119 8.26 -1.79 -1.17
CA HIS A 119 9.59 -2.38 -1.19
C HIS A 119 10.00 -3.05 -2.50
N THR A 120 9.04 -3.48 -3.32
CA THR A 120 9.34 -4.32 -4.48
C THR A 120 9.04 -3.63 -5.80
N THR A 121 7.78 -3.27 -6.01
CA THR A 121 7.25 -2.89 -7.32
C THR A 121 7.29 -1.38 -7.52
N ALA A 122 7.26 -0.60 -6.44
CA ALA A 122 7.22 0.85 -6.54
C ALA A 122 8.58 1.49 -6.83
N CYS A 123 9.68 0.78 -6.58
CA CYS A 123 11.04 1.31 -6.77
C CYS A 123 11.39 1.89 -8.14
N PRO A 124 11.00 1.31 -9.29
CA PRO A 124 11.20 1.93 -10.60
C PRO A 124 10.32 3.17 -10.85
N LEU A 125 9.38 3.49 -9.97
CA LEU A 125 8.40 4.58 -10.16
C LEU A 125 8.75 5.85 -9.39
N TYR A 126 9.75 5.80 -8.50
CA TYR A 126 10.16 6.90 -7.65
C TYR A 126 11.34 7.69 -8.22
#